data_AF-A0A2I3RJ80-F1
#
_entry.id   AF-A0A2I3RJ80-F1
#
_cell.length_a   1.000
_cell.length_b   1.000
_cell.length_c   1.000
_cell.angle_alpha   90.00
_cell.angle_beta   90.00
_cell.angle_gamma   90.00
#
_symmetry.space_group_name_H-M   'P 1'
#
loop_
_entity.id
_entity.type
_entity.pdbx_description
1 polymer ?
#
loop_
_entity_poly.entity_id
_entity_poly.type
_entity_poly.pdbx_seq_one_letter_code
_entity_poly.pdbx_strand_id
1 'polypeptide(L)'
;GVILLAVGVWGKLTLGTYISLIAENSTNAPYVLIGTGTTIVVFGLFGCFATCRGSPWMLKLYAMFLSLVFLAELVAGISGFVFRHEIKDTFLRTYTDAMQTYNGNDERSRAVDHVQRSLSCCGVQNYTNWSTSPYFLEHGIPPSCCMNETDCNPQDLHNLTVAATKVNQKLIGMLLACCLSRFITANQYEMV
;
A
#
# COMPACT_ATOMS: atom_id res chain seq x y z
N GLY A 1 -7.27 -12.36 10.64
CA GLY A 1 -6.15 -13.08 11.25
C GLY A 1 -5.37 -13.88 10.23
N VAL A 2 -5.84 -15.09 9.90
CA VAL A 2 -5.12 -16.05 9.04
C VAL A 2 -4.74 -15.47 7.67
N ILE A 3 -5.64 -14.74 7.00
CA ILE A 3 -5.32 -14.09 5.71
C ILE A 3 -4.17 -13.08 5.86
N LEU A 4 -4.21 -12.20 6.87
CA LEU A 4 -3.15 -11.23 7.13
C LEU A 4 -1.82 -11.90 7.44
N LEU A 5 -1.84 -12.99 8.21
CA LEU A 5 -0.67 -13.82 8.46
C LEU A 5 -0.11 -14.40 7.17
N ALA A 6 -0.96 -15.01 6.34
CA ALA A 6 -0.55 -15.61 5.09
C ALA A 6 0.06 -14.56 4.15
N VAL A 7 -0.54 -13.38 4.03
CA VAL A 7 -0.01 -12.27 3.22
C VAL A 7 1.31 -11.75 3.80
N GLY A 8 1.43 -11.58 5.12
CA GLY A 8 2.66 -11.12 5.76
C GLY A 8 3.81 -12.13 5.60
N VAL A 9 3.54 -13.42 5.78
CA VAL A 9 4.50 -14.50 5.56
C VAL A 9 4.87 -14.59 4.08
N TRP A 10 3.90 -14.55 3.17
CA TRP A 10 4.14 -14.53 1.73
C TRP A 10 5.00 -13.36 1.32
N GLY A 11 4.72 -12.15 1.82
CA GLY A 11 5.52 -10.96 1.61
C GLY A 11 6.96 -11.17 2.12
N LYS A 12 7.13 -11.68 3.34
CA LYS A 12 8.45 -11.97 3.91
C LYS A 12 9.22 -13.02 3.12
N LEU A 13 8.56 -14.06 2.61
CA LEU A 13 9.20 -15.11 1.81
C LEU A 13 9.56 -14.62 0.41
N THR A 14 8.65 -13.87 -0.23
CA THR A 14 8.89 -13.27 -1.54
C THR A 14 10.05 -12.28 -1.45
N LEU A 15 10.10 -11.42 -0.43
CA LEU A 15 11.25 -10.53 -0.19
C LEU A 15 12.50 -11.33 0.21
N GLY A 16 12.35 -12.36 1.04
CA GLY A 16 13.45 -13.16 1.59
C GLY A 16 14.27 -13.91 0.54
N THR A 17 13.65 -14.38 -0.55
CA THR A 17 14.38 -14.98 -1.69
C THR A 17 15.30 -13.99 -2.41
N TYR A 18 15.09 -12.68 -2.28
CA TYR A 18 15.97 -11.65 -2.84
C TYR A 18 16.91 -11.02 -1.80
N ILE A 19 16.59 -11.07 -0.50
CA ILE A 19 17.45 -10.55 0.59
C ILE A 19 18.76 -11.34 0.74
N SER A 20 18.82 -12.62 0.35
CA SER A 20 20.10 -13.36 0.27
C SER A 20 21.10 -12.78 -0.73
N LEU A 21 20.71 -11.81 -1.56
CA LEU A 21 21.58 -11.11 -2.51
C LEU A 21 21.86 -9.64 -2.15
N ILE A 22 21.04 -8.98 -1.32
CA ILE A 22 21.15 -7.53 -1.04
C ILE A 22 20.66 -7.24 0.38
N ALA A 23 21.49 -7.56 1.38
CA ALA A 23 21.20 -7.22 2.77
C ALA A 23 21.53 -5.74 3.00
N GLU A 24 20.53 -4.84 2.91
CA GLU A 24 20.59 -3.59 3.70
C GLU A 24 19.26 -2.84 3.91
N ASN A 25 18.17 -3.08 3.17
CA ASN A 25 16.94 -2.28 3.36
C ASN A 25 15.65 -3.11 3.30
N SER A 26 15.34 -3.84 4.38
CA SER A 26 14.05 -4.53 4.51
C SER A 26 12.96 -3.61 5.05
N THR A 27 11.85 -3.47 4.31
CA THR A 27 10.65 -2.76 4.78
C THR A 27 10.03 -3.49 5.98
N ASN A 28 9.64 -2.75 7.03
CA ASN A 28 9.01 -3.33 8.23
C ASN A 28 7.56 -3.83 8.01
N ALA A 29 6.96 -3.54 6.85
CA ALA A 29 5.55 -3.82 6.57
C ALA A 29 5.15 -5.30 6.68
N PRO A 30 5.92 -6.29 6.17
CA PRO A 30 5.58 -7.71 6.33
C PRO A 30 5.57 -8.14 7.81
N TYR A 31 6.49 -7.62 8.62
CA TYR A 31 6.54 -7.91 10.06
C TYR A 31 5.33 -7.35 10.80
N VAL A 32 4.87 -6.15 10.44
CA VAL A 32 3.64 -5.57 10.99
C VAL A 32 2.42 -6.43 10.64
N LEU A 33 2.31 -6.91 9.39
CA LEU A 33 1.24 -7.80 8.95
C LEU A 33 1.25 -9.15 9.69
N ILE A 34 2.43 -9.74 9.90
CA ILE A 34 2.59 -10.98 10.66
C ILE A 34 2.21 -10.77 12.14
N GLY A 35 2.72 -9.71 12.77
CA GLY A 35 2.43 -9.41 14.17
C GLY A 35 0.93 -9.20 14.40
N THR A 36 0.31 -8.29 13.64
CA THR A 36 -1.13 -8.03 13.73
C THR A 36 -1.97 -9.26 13.40
N GLY A 37 -1.61 -10.00 12.35
CA GLY A 37 -2.29 -11.23 11.97
C GLY A 37 -2.27 -12.28 13.08
N THR A 38 -1.13 -12.47 13.75
CA THR A 38 -0.95 -13.43 14.86
C THR A 38 -1.85 -13.03 16.02
N THR A 39 -1.78 -11.77 16.43
CA THR A 39 -2.57 -11.21 17.52
C THR A 39 -4.07 -11.40 17.29
N ILE A 40 -4.56 -11.15 16.08
CA ILE A 40 -5.98 -11.35 15.73
C ILE A 40 -6.37 -12.83 15.83
N VAL A 41 -5.52 -13.77 15.39
CA VAL A 41 -5.81 -15.21 15.51
C VAL A 41 -5.88 -15.63 16.98
N VAL A 42 -4.93 -15.20 17.80
CA VAL A 42 -4.92 -15.51 19.24
C VAL A 42 -6.18 -14.98 19.93
N PHE A 43 -6.56 -13.73 19.66
CA PHE A 43 -7.77 -13.15 20.25
C PHE A 43 -9.06 -13.79 19.71
N GLY A 44 -9.10 -14.18 18.44
CA GLY A 44 -10.21 -14.92 17.87
C GLY A 44 -10.41 -16.28 18.53
N LEU A 45 -9.32 -17.03 18.76
CA LEU A 45 -9.37 -18.30 19.49
C LEU A 45 -9.83 -18.08 20.93
N PHE A 46 -9.29 -17.08 21.62
CA PHE A 46 -9.69 -16.75 22.97
C PHE A 46 -11.18 -16.39 23.08
N GLY A 47 -11.71 -15.60 22.14
CA GLY A 47 -13.13 -15.28 22.06
C GLY A 47 -14.00 -16.52 21.82
N CYS A 48 -13.56 -17.44 20.96
CA CYS A 48 -14.24 -18.72 20.75
C CYS A 48 -14.28 -19.55 22.03
N PHE A 49 -13.13 -19.71 22.73
CA PHE A 49 -13.05 -20.43 24.01
C PHE A 49 -13.91 -19.79 25.10
N ALA A 50 -13.90 -18.46 25.22
CA ALA A 50 -14.73 -17.72 26.19
C ALA A 50 -16.23 -17.97 25.97
N THR A 51 -16.65 -18.03 24.71
CA THR A 51 -18.04 -18.29 24.32
C THR A 51 -18.43 -19.76 24.57
N CYS A 52 -17.62 -20.72 24.12
CA CYS A 52 -17.88 -22.15 24.32
C CYS A 52 -17.93 -22.56 25.80
N ARG A 53 -17.12 -21.92 26.65
CA ARG A 53 -17.12 -22.19 28.09
C ARG A 53 -18.31 -21.58 28.82
N GLY A 54 -19.07 -20.67 28.16
CA GLY A 54 -20.29 -20.06 28.70
C GLY A 54 -20.09 -19.26 29.98
N SER A 55 -18.85 -18.95 30.36
CA SER A 55 -18.56 -18.26 31.62
C SER A 55 -18.73 -16.75 31.43
N PRO A 56 -19.65 -16.10 32.18
CA PRO A 56 -19.89 -14.66 32.05
C PRO A 56 -18.67 -13.83 32.43
N TRP A 57 -17.76 -14.36 33.26
CA TRP A 57 -16.52 -13.67 33.64
C TRP A 57 -15.53 -13.61 32.47
N MET A 58 -15.35 -14.70 31.73
CA MET A 58 -14.48 -14.72 30.54
C MET A 58 -15.03 -13.81 29.43
N LEU A 59 -16.35 -13.78 29.24
CA LEU A 59 -16.99 -12.92 28.26
C LEU A 59 -16.83 -11.43 28.62
N LYS A 60 -16.95 -11.07 29.90
CA LYS A 60 -16.68 -9.69 30.38
C LYS A 60 -15.22 -9.28 30.14
N LEU A 61 -14.28 -10.17 30.40
CA LEU A 61 -12.85 -9.90 30.16
C LEU A 61 -12.56 -9.69 28.66
N TYR A 62 -13.14 -10.54 27.81
CA TYR A 62 -13.04 -10.40 26.36
C TYR A 62 -13.64 -9.08 25.86
N ALA A 63 -14.83 -8.71 26.36
CA ALA A 63 -15.47 -7.44 26.03
C ALA A 63 -14.63 -6.22 26.46
N MET A 64 -14.07 -6.24 27.67
CA MET A 64 -13.19 -5.18 28.17
C MET A 64 -11.96 -5.01 27.26
N PHE A 65 -11.32 -6.11 26.87
CA PHE A 65 -10.18 -6.07 25.97
C PHE A 65 -10.55 -5.51 24.59
N LEU A 66 -11.67 -5.93 24.00
CA LEU A 66 -12.16 -5.37 22.73
C LEU A 66 -12.47 -3.87 22.84
N SER A 67 -13.03 -3.42 23.96
CA SER A 67 -13.27 -1.99 24.20
C SER A 67 -11.96 -1.19 24.26
N LEU A 68 -10.90 -1.72 24.88
CA LEU A 68 -9.59 -1.07 24.89
C LEU A 68 -8.99 -0.97 23.49
N VAL A 69 -9.09 -2.03 22.69
CA VAL A 69 -8.63 -2.02 21.28
C VAL A 69 -9.42 -0.99 20.48
N PHE A 70 -10.74 -0.93 20.64
CA PHE A 70 -11.58 0.06 19.96
C PHE A 70 -11.18 1.50 20.29
N LEU A 71 -10.92 1.80 21.57
CA LEU A 71 -10.45 3.12 21.98
C LEU A 71 -9.06 3.44 21.39
N ALA A 72 -8.16 2.46 21.36
CA ALA A 72 -6.85 2.62 20.74
C ALA A 72 -6.95 2.88 19.22
N GLU A 73 -7.82 2.17 18.52
CA GLU A 73 -8.09 2.37 17.09
C GLU A 73 -8.72 3.75 16.82
N LEU A 74 -9.61 4.22 17.70
CA LEU A 74 -10.19 5.55 17.61
C LEU A 74 -9.12 6.63 17.75
N VAL A 75 -8.23 6.51 18.76
CA VAL A 75 -7.10 7.43 18.93
C VAL A 75 -6.18 7.39 17.72
N ALA A 76 -5.81 6.20 17.24
CA ALA A 76 -4.97 6.05 16.06
C ALA A 76 -5.62 6.65 14.79
N GLY A 77 -6.93 6.48 14.61
CA GLY A 77 -7.69 7.05 13.51
C GLY A 77 -7.73 8.57 13.55
N ILE A 78 -7.97 9.17 14.74
CA ILE A 78 -7.92 10.63 14.92
C ILE A 78 -6.51 11.15 14.65
N SER A 79 -5.47 10.51 15.20
CA SER A 79 -4.08 10.90 14.94
C SER A 79 -3.74 10.80 13.45
N GLY A 80 -4.16 9.75 12.77
CA GLY A 80 -3.98 9.58 11.32
C GLY A 80 -4.67 10.68 10.52
N PHE A 81 -5.87 11.13 10.93
CA PHE A 81 -6.57 12.23 10.29
C PHE A 81 -5.85 13.58 10.52
N VAL A 82 -5.44 13.86 11.76
CA VAL A 82 -4.73 15.10 12.11
C VAL A 82 -3.40 15.21 11.36
N PHE A 83 -2.61 14.13 11.32
CA PHE A 83 -1.31 14.08 10.67
C PHE A 83 -1.36 13.66 9.19
N ARG A 84 -2.54 13.66 8.55
CA ARG A 84 -2.70 13.19 7.17
C ARG A 84 -1.80 13.92 6.16
N HIS A 85 -1.55 15.21 6.39
CA HIS A 85 -0.72 16.03 5.50
C HIS A 85 0.76 15.64 5.63
N GLU A 86 1.26 15.49 6.84
CA GLU A 86 2.63 15.03 7.12
C GLU A 86 2.88 13.61 6.59
N ILE A 87 1.92 12.70 6.77
CA ILE A 87 2.00 11.32 6.25
C ILE A 87 2.05 11.35 4.72
N LYS A 88 1.20 12.17 4.08
CA LYS A 88 1.20 12.34 2.62
C LYS A 88 2.55 12.89 2.14
N ASP A 89 3.05 13.94 2.76
CA ASP A 89 4.30 14.58 2.33
C ASP A 89 5.51 13.65 2.53
N THR A 90 5.53 12.91 3.63
CA THR A 90 6.55 11.87 3.88
C THR A 90 6.50 10.76 2.83
N PHE A 91 5.29 10.31 2.46
CA PHE A 91 5.11 9.32 1.41
C PHE A 91 5.60 9.85 0.05
N LEU A 92 5.19 11.07 -0.33
CA LEU A 92 5.60 11.69 -1.59
C LEU A 92 7.12 11.90 -1.66
N ARG A 93 7.77 12.30 -0.56
CA ARG A 93 9.24 12.42 -0.49
C ARG A 93 9.92 11.07 -0.68
N THR A 94 9.49 10.05 0.06
CA THR A 94 10.06 8.69 -0.03
C THR A 94 9.89 8.11 -1.43
N TYR A 95 8.72 8.34 -2.05
CA TYR A 95 8.43 7.89 -3.39
C TYR A 95 9.22 8.67 -4.46
N THR A 96 9.40 9.97 -4.28
CA THR A 96 10.28 10.79 -5.13
C THR A 96 11.71 10.26 -5.10
N ASP A 97 12.24 9.98 -3.91
CA ASP A 97 13.57 9.39 -3.77
C ASP A 97 13.67 8.01 -4.45
N ALA A 98 12.61 7.20 -4.38
CA ALA A 98 12.54 5.92 -5.08
C ALA A 98 12.55 6.06 -6.60
N MET A 99 11.90 7.10 -7.14
CA MET A 99 11.96 7.42 -8.57
C MET A 99 13.33 7.96 -9.01
N GLN A 100 14.03 8.69 -8.13
CA GLN A 100 15.35 9.25 -8.42
C GLN A 100 16.44 8.17 -8.45
N THR A 101 16.31 7.13 -7.63
CA THR A 101 17.23 5.98 -7.64
C THR A 101 16.74 4.82 -8.51
N TYR A 102 15.69 5.03 -9.32
CA TYR A 102 15.10 3.98 -10.15
C TYR A 102 16.08 3.50 -11.24
N ASN A 103 16.22 2.19 -11.39
CA ASN A 103 17.09 1.56 -12.39
C ASN A 103 16.42 0.41 -13.16
N GLY A 104 15.16 0.09 -12.87
CA GLY A 104 14.37 -0.96 -13.53
C GLY A 104 14.67 -2.40 -13.08
N ASN A 105 15.75 -2.62 -12.32
CA ASN A 105 16.24 -3.98 -12.00
C ASN A 105 16.14 -4.33 -10.52
N ASP A 106 16.15 -3.35 -9.63
CA ASP A 106 16.15 -3.58 -8.18
C ASP A 106 14.73 -3.72 -7.58
N GLU A 107 14.66 -4.15 -6.32
CA GLU A 107 13.40 -4.26 -5.56
C GLU A 107 12.68 -2.91 -5.44
N ARG A 108 13.44 -1.82 -5.31
CA ARG A 108 12.88 -0.48 -5.19
C ARG A 108 12.18 -0.07 -6.49
N SER A 109 12.77 -0.37 -7.64
CA SER A 109 12.17 -0.17 -8.96
C SER A 109 10.93 -1.03 -9.16
N ARG A 110 10.97 -2.30 -8.78
CA ARG A 110 9.78 -3.18 -8.81
C ARG A 110 8.65 -2.66 -7.92
N ALA A 111 8.95 -2.09 -6.76
CA ALA A 111 7.96 -1.47 -5.90
C ALA A 111 7.33 -0.23 -6.56
N VAL A 112 8.13 0.61 -7.23
CA VAL A 112 7.62 1.75 -8.02
C VAL A 112 6.71 1.25 -9.15
N ASP A 113 7.14 0.26 -9.93
CA ASP A 113 6.35 -0.33 -11.01
C ASP A 113 5.03 -0.91 -10.50
N HIS A 114 5.07 -1.60 -9.37
CA HIS A 114 3.88 -2.17 -8.74
C HIS A 114 2.91 -1.07 -8.32
N VAL A 115 3.39 -0.02 -7.65
CA VAL A 115 2.55 1.14 -7.29
C VAL A 115 1.92 1.76 -8.52
N GLN A 116 2.70 1.96 -9.59
CA GLN A 116 2.21 2.56 -10.84
C GLN A 116 1.15 1.70 -11.53
N ARG A 117 1.34 0.39 -11.64
CA ARG A 117 0.38 -0.53 -12.24
C ARG A 117 -0.88 -0.67 -11.37
N SER A 118 -0.70 -0.95 -10.08
CA SER A 118 -1.81 -1.17 -9.14
C SER A 118 -2.66 0.05 -8.92
N LEU A 119 -2.06 1.25 -8.95
CA LEU A 119 -2.80 2.50 -8.79
C LEU A 119 -3.12 3.17 -10.13
N SER A 120 -2.71 2.58 -11.25
CA SER A 120 -2.83 3.15 -12.59
C SER A 120 -2.40 4.63 -12.59
N CYS A 121 -1.21 4.90 -12.06
CA CYS A 121 -0.64 6.24 -11.91
C CYS A 121 0.75 6.31 -12.52
N CYS A 122 1.20 7.52 -12.88
CA CYS A 122 2.57 7.72 -13.38
C CYS A 122 3.21 8.95 -12.72
N GLY A 123 4.35 8.72 -12.07
CA GLY A 123 5.07 9.75 -11.33
C GLY A 123 4.46 10.10 -9.96
N VAL A 124 5.05 11.10 -9.29
CA VAL A 124 4.65 11.54 -7.94
C VAL A 124 3.35 12.34 -8.00
N GLN A 125 3.31 13.32 -8.89
CA GLN A 125 2.17 14.18 -9.17
C GLN A 125 1.72 14.02 -10.62
N ASN A 126 2.66 13.87 -11.54
CA ASN A 126 2.40 13.69 -12.96
C ASN A 126 3.55 12.92 -13.63
N TYR A 127 3.29 12.38 -14.83
CA TYR A 127 4.26 11.62 -15.61
C TYR A 127 5.52 12.45 -15.94
N THR A 128 5.38 13.78 -16.01
CA THR A 128 6.50 14.70 -16.23
C THR A 128 7.54 14.65 -15.12
N ASN A 129 7.22 14.15 -13.92
CA ASN A 129 8.21 13.97 -12.86
C ASN A 129 9.32 12.99 -13.24
N TRP A 130 9.12 12.13 -14.23
CA TRP A 130 10.16 11.26 -14.75
C TRP A 130 11.27 12.02 -15.47
N SER A 131 11.01 13.21 -16.02
CA SER A 131 12.03 13.97 -16.75
C SER A 131 13.21 14.42 -15.89
N THR A 132 13.05 14.43 -14.56
CA THR A 132 14.11 14.76 -13.60
C THR A 132 14.84 13.52 -13.08
N SER A 133 14.42 12.31 -13.44
CA SER A 133 15.08 11.06 -13.04
C SER A 133 16.22 10.72 -14.01
N PRO A 134 17.37 10.24 -13.54
CA PRO A 134 18.46 9.75 -14.40
C PRO A 134 18.00 8.68 -15.40
N TYR A 135 17.03 7.84 -15.02
CA TYR A 135 16.50 6.78 -15.86
C TYR A 135 15.88 7.29 -17.18
N PHE A 136 15.26 8.47 -17.13
CA PHE A 136 14.55 9.02 -18.29
C PHE A 136 15.48 9.36 -19.46
N LEU A 137 16.74 9.70 -19.18
CA LEU A 137 17.72 10.06 -20.21
C LEU A 137 18.00 8.89 -21.16
N GLU A 138 18.05 7.66 -20.65
CA GLU A 138 18.40 6.47 -21.42
C GLU A 138 17.18 5.68 -21.88
N HIS A 139 16.11 5.64 -21.09
CA HIS A 139 14.97 4.73 -21.31
C HIS A 139 13.61 5.44 -21.42
N GLY A 140 13.55 6.76 -21.19
CA GLY A 140 12.30 7.50 -21.12
C GLY A 140 11.48 7.15 -19.87
N ILE A 141 10.17 7.34 -19.94
CA ILE A 141 9.25 6.97 -18.85
C ILE A 141 9.16 5.43 -18.73
N PRO A 142 9.13 4.85 -17.52
CA PRO A 142 9.01 3.40 -17.35
C PRO A 142 7.75 2.81 -18.00
N PRO A 143 7.83 1.60 -18.58
CA PRO A 143 6.69 0.91 -19.19
C PRO A 143 5.54 0.62 -18.21
N SER A 144 5.82 0.53 -16.92
CA SER A 144 4.81 0.40 -15.85
C SER A 144 3.80 1.54 -15.81
N CYS A 145 4.13 2.70 -16.39
CA CYS A 145 3.22 3.83 -16.52
C CYS A 145 2.22 3.69 -17.68
N CYS A 146 2.45 2.78 -18.63
CA CYS A 146 1.63 2.68 -19.84
C CYS A 146 0.19 2.27 -19.52
N MET A 147 -0.77 2.89 -20.20
CA MET A 147 -2.19 2.48 -20.12
C MET A 147 -2.40 1.13 -20.81
N ASN A 148 -1.70 0.90 -21.91
CA ASN A 148 -1.78 -0.32 -22.70
C ASN A 148 -0.38 -0.70 -23.18
N GLU A 149 0.11 -1.88 -22.79
CA GLU A 149 1.48 -2.32 -23.08
C GLU A 149 1.74 -2.49 -24.58
N THR A 150 0.71 -2.78 -25.38
CA THR A 150 0.85 -2.97 -26.83
C THR A 150 1.02 -1.68 -27.62
N ASP A 151 0.68 -0.53 -27.03
CA ASP A 151 0.62 0.79 -27.70
C ASP A 151 1.59 1.80 -27.07
N CYS A 152 2.63 1.29 -26.41
CA CYS A 152 3.55 2.08 -25.61
C CYS A 152 4.99 1.75 -25.98
N ASN A 153 5.47 2.35 -27.07
CA ASN A 153 6.81 2.09 -27.59
C ASN A 153 7.86 2.93 -26.84
N PRO A 154 9.11 2.45 -26.64
CA PRO A 154 10.13 3.21 -25.93
C PRO A 154 10.40 4.60 -26.51
N GLN A 155 10.32 4.76 -27.83
CA GLN A 155 10.51 6.04 -28.51
C GLN A 155 9.43 7.07 -28.13
N ASP A 156 8.19 6.63 -27.90
CA ASP A 156 7.08 7.49 -27.49
C ASP A 156 7.26 7.95 -26.04
N LEU A 157 7.88 7.10 -25.20
CA LEU A 157 8.14 7.36 -23.78
C LEU A 157 9.26 8.38 -23.53
N HIS A 158 10.11 8.65 -24.53
CA HIS A 158 11.05 9.77 -24.50
C HIS A 158 10.39 11.12 -24.81
N ASN A 159 9.27 11.13 -25.55
CA ASN A 159 8.59 12.35 -25.93
C ASN A 159 7.43 12.65 -24.97
N LEU A 160 7.63 13.59 -24.05
CA LEU A 160 6.64 13.97 -23.03
C LEU A 160 5.27 14.34 -23.62
N THR A 161 5.20 14.91 -24.82
CA THR A 161 3.92 15.30 -25.44
C THR A 161 3.13 14.08 -25.95
N VAL A 162 3.83 13.09 -26.51
CA VAL A 162 3.23 11.82 -26.97
C VAL A 162 2.88 10.96 -25.77
N ALA A 163 3.81 10.83 -24.82
CA ALA A 163 3.63 10.06 -23.59
C ALA A 163 2.38 10.50 -22.82
N ALA A 164 2.04 11.79 -22.81
CA ALA A 164 0.83 12.32 -22.18
C ALA A 164 -0.47 11.58 -22.58
N THR A 165 -0.52 11.05 -23.80
CA THR A 165 -1.68 10.32 -24.36
C THR A 165 -1.63 8.82 -24.12
N LYS A 166 -0.47 8.28 -23.70
CA LYS A 166 -0.20 6.84 -23.59
C LYS A 166 -0.04 6.36 -22.14
N VAL A 167 0.29 7.27 -21.22
CA VAL A 167 0.57 6.94 -19.81
C VAL A 167 -0.58 7.27 -18.88
N ASN A 168 -0.70 6.48 -17.83
CA ASN A 168 -1.67 6.64 -16.77
C ASN A 168 -1.47 7.95 -15.99
N GLN A 169 -2.49 8.82 -15.97
CA GLN A 169 -2.46 10.09 -15.23
C GLN A 169 -3.24 10.05 -13.90
N LYS A 170 -3.82 8.90 -13.50
CA LYS A 170 -4.64 8.89 -12.27
C LYS A 170 -3.74 9.16 -11.06
N LEU A 171 -4.17 10.09 -10.22
CA LEU A 171 -3.46 10.42 -8.99
C LEU A 171 -3.63 9.30 -7.96
N ILE A 172 -2.55 8.95 -7.26
CA ILE A 172 -2.51 7.98 -6.14
C ILE A 172 -3.64 8.24 -5.11
N GLY A 173 -4.00 9.50 -4.88
CA GLY A 173 -5.05 9.90 -3.94
C GLY A 173 -6.49 9.64 -4.41
N MET A 174 -6.73 9.48 -5.72
CA MET A 174 -8.08 9.27 -6.25
C MET A 174 -8.61 7.87 -5.98
N LEU A 175 -7.76 6.84 -5.90
CA LEU A 175 -8.22 5.46 -5.67
C LEU A 175 -8.71 5.26 -4.24
N LEU A 176 -7.97 5.73 -3.22
CA LEU A 176 -8.43 5.63 -1.84
C LEU A 176 -9.69 6.48 -1.60
N ALA A 177 -9.76 7.67 -2.19
CA ALA A 177 -10.96 8.51 -2.10
C ALA A 177 -12.16 7.92 -2.87
N CYS A 178 -11.96 7.33 -4.06
CA CYS A 178 -13.03 6.68 -4.82
C CYS A 178 -13.48 5.36 -4.18
N CYS A 179 -12.58 4.56 -3.63
CA CYS A 179 -12.94 3.32 -2.93
C CYS A 179 -13.66 3.62 -1.62
N LEU A 180 -13.18 4.59 -0.83
CA LEU A 180 -13.87 5.06 0.36
C LEU A 180 -15.22 5.70 0.00
N SER A 181 -15.28 6.52 -1.06
CA SER A 181 -16.55 7.08 -1.55
C SER A 181 -17.51 5.98 -1.97
N ARG A 182 -17.08 4.98 -2.76
CA ARG A 182 -17.94 3.87 -3.17
C ARG A 182 -18.40 3.00 -2.00
N PHE A 183 -17.53 2.79 -1.00
CA PHE A 183 -17.88 2.06 0.22
C PHE A 183 -18.90 2.84 1.08
N ILE A 184 -18.68 4.15 1.26
CA ILE A 184 -19.61 5.04 1.97
C ILE A 184 -20.95 5.10 1.23
N THR A 185 -20.95 5.27 -0.10
CA THR A 185 -22.18 5.33 -0.89
C THR A 185 -22.91 3.98 -0.94
N ALA A 186 -22.21 2.84 -0.93
CA ALA A 186 -22.83 1.52 -0.84
C ALA A 186 -23.53 1.29 0.52
N ASN A 187 -22.93 1.74 1.63
CA ASN A 187 -23.50 1.57 2.98
C ASN A 187 -24.55 2.63 3.37
N GLN A 188 -24.70 3.73 2.63
CA GLN A 188 -25.75 4.73 2.89
C GLN A 188 -27.14 4.27 2.43
N TYR A 189 -27.26 3.16 1.68
CA TYR A 189 -28.54 2.57 1.28
C TYR A 189 -29.05 1.45 2.21
N GLU A 190 -28.28 1.01 3.22
CA GLU A 190 -28.68 -0.01 4.19
C GLU A 190 -28.97 0.55 5.61
N MET A 191 -28.87 1.87 5.81
CA MET A 191 -29.21 2.55 7.08
C MET A 191 -30.42 3.48 6.99
N VAL A 192 -31.39 3.17 6.12
CA VAL A 192 -32.77 3.70 6.17
C VAL A 192 -33.76 2.54 6.15
#